data_AF-A0A484WTT3-F1
#
_entry.id   AF-A0A484WTT3-F1
#
_cell.length_a   1.000
_cell.length_b   1.000
_cell.length_c   1.000
_cell.angle_alpha   90.00
_cell.angle_beta   90.00
_cell.angle_gamma   90.00
#
_symmetry.space_group_name_H-M   'P 1'
#
loop_
_entity.id
_entity.type
_entity.pdbx_description
1 polymer ?
#
loop_
_entity_poly.entity_id
_entity_poly.type
_entity_poly.pdbx_seq_one_letter_code
_entity_poly.pdbx_strand_id
1 'polypeptide(L)'
;MTKALDFTSGYASRRPPMLGHNAVATSQPLAAQAGMRMLQLGGNAVDAAVATAMALTVVEPTGNGIGSDAFAIVWDGEKLHGLNASGRSPASWHADLFAGKTAVPEIGWDAVTVPGAVSGWVALAERFGTLPLTTLAQPAIEYARNGFPVSPLIGHLWQRGYNKLKDQPGFSACFAPQGRAPRVGEIFRNPAQANSLELIAKTNGEAFYHGELAQKIAAFAKEHGAHLTTEDLANHRVDWVDLLSRDFAGGSVQELPPNGQGIATLIALGILEQCGIEQHHPDSVQGLHLAIEAMKLALADLDRYVADEDHMEFAAKELLSDHYLKARAALIDQDKASDFVYGSPTQSGTVYLSTADASGMDGLILFSQTLWALARGSSWPDTGISLQNRGLWVCAGSKTSQCAGRQQASVPYHHSRFCDGRKRQTADVIRRHGWADAGAGAHADGAAHHAARPKPAGGN
;
A
#
# COMPACT_ATOMS: atom_id res chain seq x y z
N MET A 1 28.29 -0.66 31.03
CA MET A 1 28.77 -0.10 29.74
C MET A 1 27.56 0.10 28.84
N THR A 2 27.29 1.31 28.38
CA THR A 2 26.19 1.61 27.45
C THR A 2 26.65 2.63 26.43
N LYS A 3 27.62 2.26 25.59
CA LYS A 3 27.75 2.92 24.29
C LYS A 3 26.43 2.69 23.56
N ALA A 4 25.80 3.76 23.09
CA ALA A 4 24.63 3.63 22.22
C ALA A 4 25.04 2.79 21.00
N LEU A 5 24.17 1.88 20.57
CA LEU A 5 24.50 0.99 19.47
C LEU A 5 24.48 1.80 18.17
N ASP A 6 25.62 1.85 17.49
CA ASP A 6 25.77 2.59 16.24
C ASP A 6 25.31 1.69 15.09
N PHE A 7 24.29 2.16 14.37
CA PHE A 7 23.69 1.47 13.22
C PHE A 7 24.05 2.17 11.90
N THR A 8 24.95 3.16 11.91
CA THR A 8 25.37 3.85 10.69
C THR A 8 26.33 2.99 9.88
N SER A 9 26.09 2.85 8.57
CA SER A 9 26.99 2.13 7.67
C SER A 9 27.97 3.11 7.04
N GLY A 10 29.24 3.04 7.44
CA GLY A 10 30.33 3.83 6.84
C GLY A 10 30.73 3.38 5.43
N TYR A 11 30.11 2.32 4.89
CA TYR A 11 30.44 1.71 3.60
C TYR A 11 29.18 1.39 2.79
N ALA A 12 29.33 1.30 1.47
CA ALA A 12 28.27 0.84 0.57
C ALA A 12 27.91 -0.63 0.84
N SER A 13 26.61 -0.95 0.79
CA SER A 13 26.08 -2.31 0.96
C SER A 13 25.45 -2.81 -0.34
N ARG A 14 25.29 -4.13 -0.46
CA ARG A 14 24.60 -4.77 -1.59
C ARG A 14 23.56 -5.75 -1.06
N ARG A 15 22.36 -5.74 -1.64
CA ARG A 15 21.33 -6.76 -1.43
C ARG A 15 21.13 -7.54 -2.74
N PRO A 16 21.53 -8.81 -2.83
CA PRO A 16 21.16 -9.63 -3.99
C PRO A 16 19.64 -9.89 -3.97
N PRO A 17 19.02 -10.15 -5.13
CA PRO A 17 17.62 -10.60 -5.19
C PRO A 17 17.41 -11.86 -4.35
N MET A 18 16.31 -11.90 -3.60
CA MET A 18 15.87 -13.12 -2.93
C MET A 18 15.02 -13.95 -3.89
N LEU A 19 15.23 -15.26 -3.89
CA LEU A 19 14.51 -16.22 -4.72
C LEU A 19 13.87 -17.28 -3.81
N GLY A 20 12.62 -17.64 -4.08
CA GLY A 20 11.88 -18.64 -3.31
C GLY A 20 10.57 -19.00 -4.00
N HIS A 21 9.98 -20.15 -3.63
CA HIS A 21 8.66 -20.56 -4.11
C HIS A 21 7.53 -19.72 -3.53
N ASN A 22 7.70 -19.22 -2.31
CA ASN A 22 6.85 -18.21 -1.71
C ASN A 22 7.73 -17.02 -1.27
N ALA A 23 7.19 -15.81 -1.33
CA ALA A 23 7.88 -14.59 -0.93
C ALA A 23 6.95 -13.62 -0.18
N VAL A 24 7.50 -12.91 0.81
CA VAL A 24 6.86 -11.80 1.50
C VAL A 24 7.87 -10.66 1.60
N ALA A 25 7.54 -9.50 1.02
CA ALA A 25 8.37 -8.31 1.02
C ALA A 25 7.61 -7.14 1.65
N THR A 26 8.16 -6.53 2.69
CA THR A 26 7.59 -5.36 3.38
C THR A 26 8.67 -4.59 4.16
N SER A 27 8.32 -3.42 4.70
CA SER A 27 9.20 -2.49 5.42
C SER A 27 9.76 -3.06 6.75
N GLN A 28 9.05 -3.98 7.39
CA GLN A 28 9.39 -4.49 8.73
C GLN A 28 9.57 -6.03 8.74
N PRO A 29 10.79 -6.55 8.98
CA PRO A 29 11.08 -7.99 9.07
C PRO A 29 10.15 -8.83 9.96
N LEU A 30 9.64 -8.30 11.09
CA LEU A 30 8.69 -9.03 11.94
C LEU A 30 7.33 -9.22 11.25
N ALA A 31 6.88 -8.26 10.44
CA ALA A 31 5.68 -8.43 9.64
C ALA A 31 5.91 -9.42 8.48
N ALA A 32 7.09 -9.39 7.85
CA ALA A 32 7.45 -10.39 6.85
C ALA A 32 7.42 -11.83 7.44
N GLN A 33 7.88 -12.00 8.69
CA GLN A 33 7.78 -13.27 9.40
C GLN A 33 6.33 -13.69 9.69
N ALA A 34 5.42 -12.75 9.98
CA ALA A 34 3.99 -13.05 10.14
C ALA A 34 3.37 -13.64 8.87
N GLY A 35 3.64 -13.04 7.71
CA GLY A 35 3.20 -13.58 6.41
C GLY A 35 3.84 -14.93 6.08
N MET A 36 5.16 -15.06 6.27
CA MET A 36 5.87 -16.34 6.05
C MET A 36 5.34 -17.46 6.95
N ARG A 37 4.89 -17.16 8.18
CA ARG A 37 4.25 -18.14 9.08
C ARG A 37 2.92 -18.64 8.50
N MET A 38 2.11 -17.81 7.84
CA MET A 38 0.87 -18.27 7.21
C MET A 38 1.15 -19.20 6.03
N LEU A 39 2.12 -18.84 5.17
CA LEU A 39 2.58 -19.70 4.06
C LEU A 39 3.09 -21.06 4.58
N GLN A 40 3.79 -21.08 5.72
CA GLN A 40 4.24 -22.31 6.38
C GLN A 40 3.11 -23.14 7.01
N LEU A 41 1.97 -22.52 7.34
CA LEU A 41 0.76 -23.18 7.83
C LEU A 41 -0.15 -23.68 6.69
N GLY A 42 0.27 -23.53 5.43
CA GLY A 42 -0.49 -23.93 4.25
C GLY A 42 -1.44 -22.86 3.71
N GLY A 43 -1.37 -21.63 4.23
CA GLY A 43 -2.05 -20.46 3.67
C GLY A 43 -1.42 -20.00 2.34
N ASN A 44 -2.17 -19.20 1.59
CA ASN A 44 -1.74 -18.64 0.30
C ASN A 44 -1.16 -17.21 0.45
N ALA A 45 -0.88 -16.56 -0.68
CA ALA A 45 -0.37 -15.19 -0.72
C ALA A 45 -1.31 -14.20 -0.01
N VAL A 46 -2.64 -14.31 -0.18
CA VAL A 46 -3.60 -13.42 0.49
C VAL A 46 -3.62 -13.64 2.00
N ASP A 47 -3.58 -14.89 2.48
CA ASP A 47 -3.43 -15.21 3.91
C ASP A 47 -2.15 -14.59 4.49
N ALA A 48 -1.02 -14.74 3.76
CA ALA A 48 0.26 -14.16 4.12
C ALA A 48 0.20 -12.62 4.19
N ALA A 49 -0.47 -12.01 3.23
CA ALA A 49 -0.57 -10.57 3.08
C ALA A 49 -1.45 -9.94 4.17
N VAL A 50 -2.58 -10.56 4.51
CA VAL A 50 -3.46 -10.12 5.63
C VAL A 50 -2.74 -10.27 6.98
N ALA A 51 -2.03 -11.37 7.23
CA ALA A 51 -1.24 -11.53 8.46
C ALA A 51 -0.08 -10.51 8.56
N THR A 52 0.60 -10.24 7.43
CA THR A 52 1.63 -9.19 7.33
C THR A 52 1.04 -7.82 7.65
N ALA A 53 -0.13 -7.51 7.10
CA ALA A 53 -0.84 -6.25 7.32
C ALA A 53 -1.19 -6.01 8.79
N MET A 54 -1.83 -7.00 9.42
CA MET A 54 -2.19 -6.94 10.83
C MET A 54 -0.94 -6.76 11.70
N ALA A 55 0.15 -7.48 11.40
CA ALA A 55 1.42 -7.33 12.10
C ALA A 55 1.99 -5.91 11.95
N LEU A 56 1.98 -5.30 10.76
CA LEU A 56 2.45 -3.93 10.54
C LEU A 56 1.76 -2.90 11.44
N THR A 57 0.47 -3.07 11.78
CA THR A 57 -0.23 -2.18 12.72
C THR A 57 0.39 -2.17 14.13
N VAL A 58 1.15 -3.22 14.48
CA VAL A 58 1.79 -3.41 15.78
C VAL A 58 3.28 -3.08 15.72
N VAL A 59 4.00 -3.61 14.72
CA VAL A 59 5.47 -3.53 14.63
C VAL A 59 6.00 -2.33 13.82
N GLU A 60 5.10 -1.56 13.21
CA GLU A 60 5.37 -0.29 12.54
C GLU A 60 4.29 0.78 12.86
N PRO A 61 4.00 1.09 14.15
CA PRO A 61 2.91 1.99 14.55
C PRO A 61 3.17 3.46 14.19
N THR A 62 4.36 3.78 13.68
CA THR A 62 4.68 5.09 13.10
C THR A 62 4.14 5.27 11.69
N GLY A 63 3.90 4.17 10.97
CA GLY A 63 3.49 4.14 9.58
C GLY A 63 2.25 3.28 9.30
N ASN A 64 1.74 2.49 10.26
CA ASN A 64 0.51 1.72 10.13
C ASN A 64 -0.30 1.61 11.45
N GLY A 65 -1.60 1.33 11.37
CA GLY A 65 -2.50 1.23 12.52
C GLY A 65 -3.81 0.51 12.18
N ILE A 66 -4.58 0.10 13.19
CA ILE A 66 -5.87 -0.61 12.99
C ILE A 66 -6.94 0.35 12.44
N GLY A 67 -6.99 1.58 12.95
CA GLY A 67 -7.95 2.61 12.55
C GLY A 67 -7.51 3.34 11.29
N SER A 68 -7.26 2.61 10.21
CA SER A 68 -6.77 3.15 8.94
C SER A 68 -7.46 2.50 7.74
N ASP A 69 -7.00 2.78 6.53
CA ASP A 69 -7.58 2.27 5.26
C ASP A 69 -6.70 1.23 4.57
N ALA A 70 -7.29 0.46 3.65
CA ALA A 70 -6.59 -0.50 2.81
C ALA A 70 -6.97 -0.39 1.34
N PHE A 71 -6.05 -0.77 0.47
CA PHE A 71 -6.26 -1.00 -0.94
C PHE A 71 -5.57 -2.32 -1.31
N ALA A 72 -6.00 -3.00 -2.38
CA ALA A 72 -5.31 -4.20 -2.86
C ALA A 72 -5.43 -4.38 -4.37
N ILE A 73 -4.41 -5.01 -4.95
CA ILE A 73 -4.40 -5.57 -6.29
C ILE A 73 -4.05 -7.05 -6.13
N VAL A 74 -5.04 -7.93 -6.32
CA VAL A 74 -4.83 -9.39 -6.17
C VAL A 74 -4.82 -10.03 -7.55
N TRP A 75 -3.79 -10.81 -7.85
CA TRP A 75 -3.78 -11.75 -8.97
C TRP A 75 -4.14 -13.14 -8.44
N ASP A 76 -5.28 -13.70 -8.87
CA ASP A 76 -5.79 -14.98 -8.37
C ASP A 76 -5.24 -16.22 -9.09
N GLY A 77 -4.33 -16.03 -10.06
CA GLY A 77 -3.86 -17.06 -10.97
C GLY A 77 -4.45 -16.94 -12.39
N GLU A 78 -5.58 -16.27 -12.55
CA GLU A 78 -6.29 -16.09 -13.83
C GLU A 78 -6.50 -14.62 -14.21
N LYS A 79 -6.78 -13.74 -13.24
CA LYS A 79 -7.06 -12.32 -13.45
C LYS A 79 -6.70 -11.44 -12.25
N LEU A 80 -6.67 -10.12 -12.51
CA LEU A 80 -6.51 -9.11 -11.48
C LEU A 80 -7.85 -8.67 -10.89
N HIS A 81 -7.82 -8.32 -9.59
CA HIS A 81 -8.94 -7.75 -8.85
C HIS A 81 -8.46 -6.53 -8.07
N GLY A 82 -9.16 -5.39 -8.22
CA GLY A 82 -8.95 -4.22 -7.38
C GLY A 82 -9.86 -4.22 -6.16
N LEU A 83 -9.31 -3.88 -5.00
CA LEU A 83 -10.07 -3.62 -3.77
C LEU A 83 -9.80 -2.19 -3.30
N ASN A 84 -10.87 -1.43 -3.15
CA ASN A 84 -10.88 -0.14 -2.45
C ASN A 84 -11.56 -0.33 -1.09
N ALA A 85 -10.76 -0.26 -0.02
CA ALA A 85 -11.23 -0.22 1.35
C ALA A 85 -10.73 1.07 2.03
N SER A 86 -10.85 2.19 1.31
CA SER A 86 -10.83 3.53 1.91
C SER A 86 -12.21 3.91 2.43
N GLY A 87 -12.31 4.32 3.69
CA GLY A 87 -13.58 4.73 4.26
C GLY A 87 -13.91 6.19 3.99
N ARG A 88 -15.22 6.46 3.91
CA ARG A 88 -15.79 7.75 3.54
C ARG A 88 -15.69 8.75 4.69
N SER A 89 -15.75 10.05 4.39
CA SER A 89 -15.93 11.09 5.41
C SER A 89 -17.23 10.87 6.21
N PRO A 90 -17.29 11.22 7.51
CA PRO A 90 -18.53 11.20 8.28
C PRO A 90 -19.67 11.95 7.56
N ALA A 91 -20.88 11.42 7.62
CA ALA A 91 -22.06 11.94 6.92
C ALA A 91 -22.45 13.37 7.36
N SER A 92 -22.02 13.77 8.57
CA SER A 92 -22.22 15.13 9.08
C SER A 92 -21.20 16.16 8.57
N TRP A 93 -20.20 15.77 7.78
CA TRP A 93 -19.31 16.74 7.14
C TRP A 93 -20.03 17.52 6.05
N HIS A 94 -19.77 18.82 5.97
CA HIS A 94 -20.18 19.71 4.89
C HIS A 94 -19.13 20.81 4.70
N ALA A 95 -19.13 21.47 3.53
CA ALA A 95 -18.11 22.46 3.18
C ALA A 95 -17.96 23.59 4.22
N ASP A 96 -19.07 24.03 4.84
CA ASP A 96 -19.04 25.13 5.81
C ASP A 96 -18.29 24.79 7.12
N LEU A 97 -18.10 23.51 7.49
CA LEU A 97 -17.25 23.12 8.62
C LEU A 97 -15.77 23.52 8.43
N PHE A 98 -15.39 23.72 7.17
CA PHE A 98 -14.04 24.10 6.75
C PHE A 98 -14.00 25.50 6.12
N ALA A 99 -15.11 26.25 6.15
CA ALA A 99 -15.15 27.63 5.66
C ALA A 99 -14.15 28.51 6.43
N GLY A 100 -13.35 29.27 5.69
CA GLY A 100 -12.29 30.11 6.25
C GLY A 100 -11.02 29.36 6.68
N LYS A 101 -10.99 28.03 6.66
CA LYS A 101 -9.75 27.23 6.75
C LYS A 101 -9.13 27.15 5.34
N THR A 102 -7.80 27.15 5.24
CA THR A 102 -7.07 26.93 3.97
C THR A 102 -6.87 25.45 3.65
N ALA A 103 -6.96 24.57 4.65
CA ALA A 103 -6.91 23.13 4.55
C ALA A 103 -7.58 22.51 5.79
N VAL A 104 -7.91 21.22 5.74
CA VAL A 104 -8.27 20.45 6.94
C VAL A 104 -7.05 20.32 7.86
N PRO A 105 -7.19 20.39 9.21
CA PRO A 105 -6.06 20.26 10.13
C PRO A 105 -5.30 18.94 9.98
N GLU A 106 -3.96 18.99 9.95
CA GLU A 106 -3.09 17.79 9.85
C GLU A 106 -3.24 16.86 11.08
N ILE A 107 -3.70 17.39 12.22
CA ILE A 107 -3.85 16.73 13.53
C ILE A 107 -5.21 17.10 14.10
N GLY A 108 -5.88 16.13 14.73
CA GLY A 108 -7.19 16.27 15.35
C GLY A 108 -8.24 15.38 14.68
N TRP A 109 -9.40 15.31 15.31
CA TRP A 109 -10.54 14.55 14.82
C TRP A 109 -11.15 15.08 13.51
N ASP A 110 -10.97 16.37 13.19
CA ASP A 110 -11.40 17.02 11.95
C ASP A 110 -10.87 16.35 10.66
N ALA A 111 -9.85 15.48 10.76
CA ALA A 111 -9.26 14.75 9.64
C ALA A 111 -9.57 13.24 9.66
N VAL A 112 -10.38 12.74 10.61
CA VAL A 112 -10.70 11.32 10.72
C VAL A 112 -11.87 10.97 9.80
N THR A 113 -11.61 10.13 8.80
CA THR A 113 -12.64 9.42 8.03
C THR A 113 -12.92 8.05 8.67
N VAL A 114 -13.96 7.36 8.20
CA VAL A 114 -14.21 5.97 8.62
C VAL A 114 -12.99 5.09 8.29
N PRO A 115 -12.50 4.23 9.20
CA PRO A 115 -11.39 3.32 8.89
C PRO A 115 -11.83 2.07 8.11
N GLY A 116 -11.28 1.85 6.91
CA GLY A 116 -11.62 0.70 6.06
C GLY A 116 -10.69 -0.53 6.14
N ALA A 117 -9.52 -0.46 6.78
CA ALA A 117 -8.51 -1.53 6.76
C ALA A 117 -9.03 -2.87 7.30
N VAL A 118 -9.82 -2.85 8.37
CA VAL A 118 -10.43 -4.07 8.94
C VAL A 118 -11.37 -4.72 7.94
N SER A 119 -12.24 -3.95 7.28
CA SER A 119 -13.13 -4.46 6.23
C SER A 119 -12.35 -5.00 5.02
N GLY A 120 -11.21 -4.38 4.69
CA GLY A 120 -10.31 -4.87 3.64
C GLY A 120 -9.68 -6.22 3.98
N TRP A 121 -9.22 -6.42 5.22
CA TRP A 121 -8.70 -7.71 5.68
C TRP A 121 -9.76 -8.82 5.61
N VAL A 122 -10.98 -8.52 6.06
CA VAL A 122 -12.11 -9.46 6.06
C VAL A 122 -12.48 -9.83 4.62
N ALA A 123 -12.74 -8.85 3.75
CA ALA A 123 -13.13 -9.11 2.37
C ALA A 123 -12.08 -9.88 1.55
N LEU A 124 -10.78 -9.66 1.82
CA LEU A 124 -9.70 -10.43 1.20
C LEU A 124 -9.65 -11.87 1.72
N ALA A 125 -9.74 -12.06 3.04
CA ALA A 125 -9.73 -13.39 3.65
C ALA A 125 -10.97 -14.21 3.27
N GLU A 126 -12.15 -13.59 3.17
CA GLU A 126 -13.39 -14.26 2.75
C GLU A 126 -13.39 -14.64 1.27
N ARG A 127 -12.84 -13.79 0.39
CA ARG A 127 -12.87 -14.00 -1.06
C ARG A 127 -11.76 -14.91 -1.57
N PHE A 128 -10.57 -14.82 -0.98
CA PHE A 128 -9.36 -15.50 -1.47
C PHE A 128 -8.58 -16.23 -0.38
N GLY A 129 -8.82 -15.99 0.90
CA GLY A 129 -8.08 -16.64 1.99
C GLY A 129 -8.42 -18.12 2.14
N THR A 130 -7.51 -18.87 2.77
CA THR A 130 -7.69 -20.30 3.09
C THR A 130 -7.60 -20.59 4.58
N LEU A 131 -7.08 -19.64 5.36
CA LEU A 131 -6.99 -19.73 6.82
C LEU A 131 -8.01 -18.79 7.48
N PRO A 132 -8.59 -19.16 8.64
CA PRO A 132 -9.51 -18.30 9.36
C PRO A 132 -8.79 -17.07 9.91
N LEU A 133 -9.51 -15.93 10.00
CA LEU A 133 -8.96 -14.65 10.43
C LEU A 133 -8.30 -14.69 11.82
N THR A 134 -8.77 -15.58 12.71
CA THR A 134 -8.16 -15.88 14.02
C THR A 134 -6.74 -16.45 13.92
N THR A 135 -6.43 -17.24 12.90
CA THR A 135 -5.07 -17.71 12.60
C THR A 135 -4.23 -16.58 12.00
N LEU A 136 -4.79 -15.82 11.05
CA LEU A 136 -4.11 -14.71 10.38
C LEU A 136 -3.66 -13.62 11.37
N ALA A 137 -4.51 -13.28 12.33
CA ALA A 137 -4.23 -12.27 13.35
C ALA A 137 -3.23 -12.74 14.43
N GLN A 138 -2.98 -14.04 14.56
CA GLN A 138 -2.22 -14.60 15.68
C GLN A 138 -0.83 -13.97 15.87
N PRO A 139 0.01 -13.75 14.83
CA PRO A 139 1.33 -13.14 15.02
C PRO A 139 1.24 -11.69 15.51
N ALA A 140 0.25 -10.92 15.02
CA ALA A 140 0.03 -9.55 15.44
C ALA A 140 -0.40 -9.47 16.92
N ILE A 141 -1.31 -10.36 17.33
CA ILE A 141 -1.77 -10.49 18.73
C ILE A 141 -0.58 -10.88 19.64
N GLU A 142 0.26 -11.82 19.21
CA GLU A 142 1.48 -12.23 19.93
C GLU A 142 2.47 -11.07 20.09
N TYR A 143 2.78 -10.34 19.01
CA TYR A 143 3.67 -9.16 19.07
C TYR A 143 3.10 -8.04 19.95
N ALA A 144 1.80 -7.80 19.91
CA ALA A 144 1.16 -6.75 20.70
C ALA A 144 1.15 -7.10 22.20
N ARG A 145 0.84 -8.37 22.54
CA ARG A 145 0.72 -8.84 23.93
C ARG A 145 2.07 -9.09 24.60
N ASN A 146 2.94 -9.84 23.94
CA ASN A 146 4.24 -10.26 24.50
C ASN A 146 5.34 -9.21 24.28
N GLY A 147 5.18 -8.40 23.24
CA GLY A 147 6.04 -7.29 22.88
C GLY A 147 7.11 -7.65 21.83
N PHE A 148 7.71 -6.60 21.26
CA PHE A 148 8.76 -6.71 20.25
C PHE A 148 9.85 -5.66 20.48
N PRO A 149 11.11 -5.93 20.07
CA PRO A 149 12.19 -4.95 20.13
C PRO A 149 12.00 -3.87 19.07
N VAL A 150 11.94 -2.60 19.49
CA VAL A 150 11.77 -1.45 18.59
C VAL A 150 13.01 -1.28 17.70
N SER A 151 12.82 -1.34 16.38
CA SER A 151 13.91 -1.23 15.40
C SER A 151 14.46 0.21 15.28
N PRO A 152 15.68 0.42 14.75
CA PRO A 152 16.31 1.75 14.73
C PRO A 152 15.49 2.83 14.01
N LEU A 153 14.97 2.53 12.81
CA LEU A 153 14.14 3.46 12.03
C LEU A 153 12.83 3.76 12.76
N ILE A 154 12.15 2.72 13.26
CA ILE A 154 10.89 2.87 13.98
C ILE A 154 11.07 3.68 15.26
N GLY A 155 12.14 3.46 16.04
CA GLY A 155 12.44 4.28 17.22
C GLY A 155 12.70 5.76 16.90
N HIS A 156 13.41 6.06 15.81
CA HIS A 156 13.61 7.43 15.35
C HIS A 156 12.30 8.11 14.93
N LEU A 157 11.47 7.42 14.15
CA LEU A 157 10.15 7.92 13.76
C LEU A 157 9.24 8.07 15.00
N TRP A 158 9.24 7.12 15.93
CA TRP A 158 8.41 7.18 17.15
C TRP A 158 8.76 8.39 18.01
N GLN A 159 10.05 8.73 18.14
CA GLN A 159 10.48 9.93 18.86
C GLN A 159 10.00 11.22 18.18
N ARG A 160 10.06 11.30 16.85
CA ARG A 160 9.51 12.46 16.11
C ARG A 160 7.98 12.54 16.25
N GLY A 161 7.29 11.39 16.31
CA GLY A 161 5.84 11.31 16.49
C GLY A 161 5.41 11.74 17.89
N TYR A 162 6.08 11.22 18.91
CA TYR A 162 5.91 11.64 20.30
C TYR A 162 6.05 13.16 20.47
N ASN A 163 7.08 13.77 19.85
CA ASN A 163 7.28 15.22 19.93
C ASN A 163 6.11 16.04 19.33
N LYS A 164 5.36 15.48 18.37
CA LYS A 164 4.20 16.12 17.74
C LYS A 164 2.87 15.79 18.43
N LEU A 165 2.75 14.60 19.04
CA LEU A 165 1.47 13.95 19.35
C LEU A 165 1.29 13.60 20.82
N LYS A 166 2.31 13.79 21.67
CA LYS A 166 2.27 13.57 23.14
C LYS A 166 1.03 14.16 23.83
N ASP A 167 0.51 15.28 23.32
CA ASP A 167 -0.59 16.05 23.88
C ASP A 167 -1.96 15.70 23.23
N GLN A 168 -2.00 14.76 22.27
CA GLN A 168 -3.26 14.27 21.68
C GLN A 168 -3.98 13.29 22.62
N PRO A 169 -5.33 13.26 22.65
CA PRO A 169 -6.07 12.45 23.61
C PRO A 169 -5.72 10.95 23.53
N GLY A 170 -5.38 10.38 24.69
CA GLY A 170 -5.00 8.98 24.86
C GLY A 170 -3.69 8.53 24.18
N PHE A 171 -3.05 9.37 23.36
CA PHE A 171 -1.83 9.00 22.64
C PHE A 171 -0.72 8.49 23.56
N SER A 172 -0.37 9.31 24.56
CA SER A 172 0.75 9.00 25.45
C SER A 172 0.47 7.76 26.31
N ALA A 173 -0.79 7.49 26.66
CA ALA A 173 -1.16 6.29 27.39
C ALA A 173 -0.97 5.01 26.54
N CYS A 174 -1.32 5.06 25.25
CA CYS A 174 -1.20 3.93 24.34
C CYS A 174 0.25 3.70 23.86
N PHE A 175 0.92 4.74 23.37
CA PHE A 175 2.16 4.62 22.59
C PHE A 175 3.40 5.23 23.26
N ALA A 176 3.25 5.87 24.43
CA ALA A 176 4.37 6.40 25.21
C ALA A 176 4.18 6.17 26.73
N PRO A 177 3.83 4.94 27.19
CA PRO A 177 3.35 4.69 28.56
C PRO A 177 4.38 5.01 29.67
N GLN A 178 5.66 5.21 29.32
CA GLN A 178 6.71 5.68 30.23
C GLN A 178 6.91 7.20 30.20
N GLY A 179 5.96 7.98 29.67
CA GLY A 179 6.08 9.43 29.47
C GLY A 179 7.11 9.83 28.40
N ARG A 180 7.44 8.92 27.47
CA ARG A 180 8.41 9.10 26.39
C ARG A 180 8.19 8.09 25.27
N ALA A 181 8.70 8.38 24.07
CA ALA A 181 8.82 7.38 23.02
C ALA A 181 9.68 6.17 23.49
N PRO A 182 9.36 4.94 23.02
CA PRO A 182 10.22 3.77 23.17
C PRO A 182 11.61 4.00 22.55
N ARG A 183 12.65 3.46 23.18
CA ARG A 183 14.04 3.51 22.68
C ARG A 183 14.30 2.37 21.71
N VAL A 184 15.28 2.56 20.83
CA VAL A 184 15.77 1.48 19.96
C VAL A 184 16.24 0.29 20.81
N GLY A 185 15.78 -0.92 20.47
CA GLY A 185 16.03 -2.15 21.20
C GLY A 185 15.16 -2.36 22.46
N GLU A 186 14.35 -1.38 22.86
CA GLU A 186 13.40 -1.55 23.96
C GLU A 186 12.24 -2.47 23.55
N ILE A 187 11.79 -3.33 24.46
CA ILE A 187 10.59 -4.15 24.24
C ILE A 187 9.34 -3.29 24.47
N PHE A 188 8.67 -2.91 23.40
CA PHE A 188 7.36 -2.26 23.47
C PHE A 188 6.24 -3.31 23.52
N ARG A 189 5.15 -3.02 24.24
CA ARG A 189 3.96 -3.86 24.40
C ARG A 189 2.71 -3.00 24.33
N ASN A 190 1.65 -3.53 23.71
CA ASN A 190 0.33 -2.93 23.68
C ASN A 190 -0.76 -4.01 23.88
N PRO A 191 -1.02 -4.43 25.13
CA PRO A 191 -2.03 -5.45 25.42
C PRO A 191 -3.46 -5.03 25.02
N ALA A 192 -3.76 -3.72 25.03
CA ALA A 192 -5.02 -3.18 24.57
C ALA A 192 -5.23 -3.46 23.07
N GLN A 193 -4.22 -3.16 22.25
CA GLN A 193 -4.23 -3.49 20.81
C GLN A 193 -4.33 -5.00 20.56
N ALA A 194 -3.68 -5.82 21.39
CA ALA A 194 -3.79 -7.28 21.31
C ALA A 194 -5.22 -7.78 21.56
N ASN A 195 -5.95 -7.18 22.50
CA ASN A 195 -7.34 -7.51 22.78
C ASN A 195 -8.27 -7.07 21.63
N SER A 196 -8.05 -5.89 21.05
CA SER A 196 -8.81 -5.40 19.89
C SER A 196 -8.60 -6.29 18.66
N LEU A 197 -7.35 -6.66 18.35
CA LEU A 197 -7.05 -7.59 17.25
C LEU A 197 -7.68 -8.97 17.48
N GLU A 198 -7.64 -9.49 18.71
CA GLU A 198 -8.27 -10.76 19.07
C GLU A 198 -9.81 -10.71 18.92
N LEU A 199 -10.44 -9.60 19.31
CA LEU A 199 -11.88 -9.39 19.15
C LEU A 199 -12.27 -9.25 17.67
N ILE A 200 -11.57 -8.40 16.91
CA ILE A 200 -11.76 -8.24 15.46
C ILE A 200 -11.67 -9.58 14.73
N ALA A 201 -10.65 -10.39 15.06
CA ALA A 201 -10.43 -11.67 14.41
C ALA A 201 -11.48 -12.72 14.79
N LYS A 202 -11.97 -12.71 16.04
CA LYS A 202 -13.04 -13.62 16.51
C LYS A 202 -14.41 -13.31 15.91
N THR A 203 -14.67 -12.06 15.53
CA THR A 203 -15.97 -11.64 14.98
C THR A 203 -15.92 -11.32 13.49
N ASN A 204 -14.85 -11.68 12.77
CA ASN A 204 -14.63 -11.30 11.36
C ASN A 204 -14.90 -9.79 11.10
N GLY A 205 -14.40 -8.91 11.97
CA GLY A 205 -14.57 -7.45 11.83
C GLY A 205 -15.87 -6.86 12.39
N GLU A 206 -16.93 -7.63 12.64
CA GLU A 206 -18.23 -7.13 13.16
C GLU A 206 -18.09 -6.22 14.38
N ALA A 207 -17.23 -6.58 15.34
CA ALA A 207 -16.99 -5.78 16.54
C ALA A 207 -16.48 -4.35 16.25
N PHE A 208 -15.81 -4.14 15.10
CA PHE A 208 -15.22 -2.88 14.68
C PHE A 208 -16.21 -1.92 14.00
N TYR A 209 -17.18 -2.45 13.26
CA TYR A 209 -18.14 -1.65 12.49
C TYR A 209 -19.55 -1.59 13.14
N HIS A 210 -19.99 -2.65 13.81
CA HIS A 210 -21.35 -2.78 14.34
C HIS A 210 -21.39 -3.12 15.85
N GLY A 211 -20.28 -3.50 16.45
CA GLY A 211 -20.19 -3.95 17.86
C GLY A 211 -19.46 -3.01 18.83
N GLU A 212 -18.81 -3.61 19.84
CA GLU A 212 -18.25 -2.92 21.00
C GLU A 212 -17.17 -1.87 20.64
N LEU A 213 -16.29 -2.17 19.68
CA LEU A 213 -15.25 -1.22 19.27
C LEU A 213 -15.85 -0.05 18.50
N ALA A 214 -16.88 -0.29 17.67
CA ALA A 214 -17.60 0.78 16.98
C ALA A 214 -18.22 1.79 17.97
N GLN A 215 -18.88 1.27 19.01
CA GLN A 215 -19.46 2.08 20.10
C GLN A 215 -18.39 2.88 20.85
N LYS A 216 -17.24 2.26 21.16
CA LYS A 216 -16.11 2.95 21.81
C LYS A 216 -15.50 4.06 20.95
N ILE A 217 -15.29 3.81 19.66
CA ILE A 217 -14.75 4.80 18.71
C ILE A 217 -15.69 6.02 18.63
N ALA A 218 -16.98 5.80 18.43
CA ALA A 218 -17.97 6.88 18.34
C ALA A 218 -18.19 7.62 19.68
N ALA A 219 -18.09 6.93 20.82
CA ALA A 219 -18.15 7.58 22.13
C ALA A 219 -16.97 8.54 22.35
N PHE A 220 -15.75 8.14 21.97
CA PHE A 220 -14.56 8.99 22.08
C PHE A 220 -14.59 10.17 21.12
N ALA A 221 -15.07 9.93 19.91
CA ALA A 221 -15.32 10.96 18.92
C ALA A 221 -16.23 12.03 19.52
N LYS A 222 -17.39 11.63 20.05
CA LYS A 222 -18.35 12.52 20.70
C LYS A 222 -17.78 13.26 21.92
N GLU A 223 -17.00 12.60 22.77
CA GLU A 223 -16.33 13.21 23.93
C GLU A 223 -15.41 14.37 23.51
N HIS A 224 -14.76 14.25 22.35
CA HIS A 224 -13.81 15.23 21.81
C HIS A 224 -14.43 16.17 20.76
N GLY A 225 -15.75 16.23 20.67
CA GLY A 225 -16.48 17.12 19.75
C GLY A 225 -16.37 16.73 18.27
N ALA A 226 -16.01 15.48 17.97
CA ALA A 226 -15.82 14.98 16.62
C ALA A 226 -17.13 14.51 15.96
N HIS A 227 -17.04 14.34 14.64
CA HIS A 227 -18.16 14.06 13.76
C HIS A 227 -18.41 12.57 13.44
N LEU A 228 -17.46 11.67 13.77
CA LEU A 228 -17.56 10.24 13.45
C LEU A 228 -18.55 9.53 14.38
N THR A 229 -19.56 8.87 13.80
CA THR A 229 -20.63 8.18 14.52
C THR A 229 -20.58 6.66 14.36
N THR A 230 -21.41 5.94 15.13
CA THR A 230 -21.64 4.50 14.91
C THR A 230 -22.35 4.22 13.58
N GLU A 231 -23.14 5.16 13.06
CA GLU A 231 -23.83 5.00 11.78
C GLU A 231 -22.86 5.13 10.60
N ASP A 232 -21.87 6.03 10.68
CA ASP A 232 -20.79 6.13 9.69
C ASP A 232 -19.97 4.83 9.61
N LEU A 233 -19.67 4.23 10.77
CA LEU A 233 -18.99 2.94 10.87
C LEU A 233 -19.85 1.79 10.32
N ALA A 234 -21.14 1.75 10.69
CA ALA A 234 -22.05 0.68 10.28
C ALA A 234 -22.42 0.70 8.79
N ASN A 235 -22.40 1.88 8.16
CA ASN A 235 -22.68 2.08 6.73
C ASN A 235 -21.43 1.90 5.84
N HIS A 236 -20.26 1.64 6.43
CA HIS A 236 -19.03 1.40 5.67
C HIS A 236 -19.08 0.09 4.90
N ARG A 237 -18.47 0.09 3.72
CA ARG A 237 -18.30 -1.08 2.85
C ARG A 237 -17.01 -0.96 2.07
N VAL A 238 -16.45 -2.09 1.68
CA VAL A 238 -15.42 -2.15 0.64
C VAL A 238 -16.07 -2.07 -0.74
N ASP A 239 -15.35 -1.53 -1.71
CA ASP A 239 -15.76 -1.50 -3.10
C ASP A 239 -14.75 -2.32 -3.91
N TRP A 240 -15.22 -3.38 -4.59
CA TRP A 240 -14.41 -4.14 -5.55
C TRP A 240 -14.46 -3.43 -6.90
N VAL A 241 -13.29 -3.11 -7.45
CA VAL A 241 -13.16 -2.21 -8.60
C VAL A 241 -12.33 -2.82 -9.72
N ASP A 242 -12.67 -2.45 -10.96
CA ASP A 242 -11.85 -2.76 -12.13
C ASP A 242 -10.61 -1.86 -12.14
N LEU A 243 -9.46 -2.40 -12.54
CA LEU A 243 -8.20 -1.67 -12.56
C LEU A 243 -8.09 -0.77 -13.79
N LEU A 244 -7.44 0.38 -13.61
CA LEU A 244 -6.90 1.14 -14.73
C LEU A 244 -5.59 0.51 -15.17
N SER A 245 -5.37 0.48 -16.48
CA SER A 245 -4.17 -0.14 -17.06
C SER A 245 -3.55 0.73 -18.13
N ARG A 246 -2.24 0.58 -18.29
CA ARG A 246 -1.51 1.05 -19.45
C ARG A 246 -0.38 0.09 -19.79
N ASP A 247 -0.27 -0.29 -21.06
CA ASP A 247 0.90 -0.99 -21.54
C ASP A 247 2.11 -0.03 -21.54
N PHE A 248 3.27 -0.52 -21.13
CA PHE A 248 4.51 0.25 -21.11
C PHE A 248 5.73 -0.67 -21.16
N ALA A 249 6.69 -0.37 -22.04
CA ALA A 249 7.95 -1.10 -22.17
C ALA A 249 7.80 -2.64 -22.22
N GLY A 250 6.79 -3.13 -22.96
CA GLY A 250 6.53 -4.56 -23.15
C GLY A 250 5.92 -5.32 -21.96
N GLY A 251 5.39 -4.61 -20.95
CA GLY A 251 4.49 -5.17 -19.95
C GLY A 251 3.25 -4.29 -19.77
N SER A 252 2.35 -4.67 -18.88
CA SER A 252 1.20 -3.84 -18.51
C SER A 252 1.36 -3.35 -17.07
N VAL A 253 1.17 -2.05 -16.87
CA VAL A 253 1.17 -1.39 -15.56
C VAL A 253 -0.29 -1.21 -15.14
N GLN A 254 -0.59 -1.62 -13.92
CA GLN A 254 -1.95 -1.77 -13.40
C GLN A 254 -2.06 -0.95 -12.11
N GLU A 255 -3.10 -0.15 -12.01
CA GLU A 255 -3.38 0.72 -10.88
C GLU A 255 -4.85 0.70 -10.51
N LEU A 256 -5.13 0.99 -9.24
CA LEU A 256 -6.50 1.20 -8.81
C LEU A 256 -7.06 2.48 -9.44
N PRO A 257 -8.37 2.51 -9.78
CA PRO A 257 -9.01 3.72 -10.25
C PRO A 257 -9.04 4.79 -9.15
N PRO A 258 -9.39 6.04 -9.50
CA PRO A 258 -9.85 7.02 -8.53
C PRO A 258 -10.83 6.39 -7.52
N ASN A 259 -10.72 6.69 -6.24
CA ASN A 259 -9.92 7.72 -5.62
C ASN A 259 -8.38 7.44 -5.52
N GLY A 260 -7.85 6.31 -5.97
CA GLY A 260 -6.40 6.09 -6.00
C GLY A 260 -5.61 7.13 -6.83
N GLN A 261 -4.48 7.61 -6.32
CA GLN A 261 -3.56 8.49 -7.08
C GLN A 261 -2.65 7.75 -8.06
N GLY A 262 -2.66 6.41 -8.09
CA GLY A 262 -1.87 5.58 -9.01
C GLY A 262 -2.04 5.94 -10.49
N ILE A 263 -3.22 6.47 -10.86
CA ILE A 263 -3.48 7.04 -12.20
C ILE A 263 -2.46 8.09 -12.64
N ALA A 264 -1.83 8.84 -11.72
CA ALA A 264 -0.77 9.78 -12.05
C ALA A 264 0.44 9.08 -12.67
N THR A 265 0.80 7.85 -12.26
CA THR A 265 1.84 7.11 -12.97
C THR A 265 1.36 6.66 -14.34
N LEU A 266 0.12 6.19 -14.50
CA LEU A 266 -0.39 5.79 -15.82
C LEU A 266 -0.39 6.97 -16.82
N ILE A 267 -0.72 8.19 -16.35
CA ILE A 267 -0.60 9.42 -17.13
C ILE A 267 0.87 9.72 -17.46
N ALA A 268 1.77 9.70 -16.46
CA ALA A 268 3.19 9.99 -16.67
C ALA A 268 3.85 9.01 -17.65
N LEU A 269 3.56 7.71 -17.53
CA LEU A 269 4.04 6.68 -18.46
C LEU A 269 3.53 6.93 -19.88
N GLY A 270 2.25 7.25 -20.04
CA GLY A 270 1.68 7.56 -21.35
C GLY A 270 2.23 8.82 -22.00
N ILE A 271 2.55 9.84 -21.20
CA ILE A 271 3.29 11.02 -21.68
C ILE A 271 4.70 10.61 -22.14
N LEU A 272 5.41 9.80 -21.35
CA LEU A 272 6.76 9.33 -21.66
C LEU A 272 6.85 8.49 -22.93
N GLU A 273 5.84 7.68 -23.23
CA GLU A 273 5.74 6.97 -24.51
C GLU A 273 5.68 7.94 -25.70
N GLN A 274 4.83 8.98 -25.61
CA GLN A 274 4.71 10.01 -26.65
C GLN A 274 6.01 10.85 -26.78
N CYS A 275 6.80 10.97 -25.71
CA CYS A 275 8.13 11.59 -25.73
C CYS A 275 9.24 10.66 -26.25
N GLY A 276 8.97 9.38 -26.54
CA GLY A 276 9.97 8.43 -27.04
C GLY A 276 11.03 8.02 -26.02
N ILE A 277 10.66 7.89 -24.73
CA ILE A 277 11.58 7.61 -23.61
C ILE A 277 12.51 6.40 -23.84
N GLU A 278 12.06 5.41 -24.61
CA GLU A 278 12.82 4.22 -25.03
C GLU A 278 14.12 4.51 -25.80
N GLN A 279 14.25 5.72 -26.37
CA GLN A 279 15.45 6.17 -27.08
C GLN A 279 16.55 6.67 -26.13
N HIS A 280 16.26 6.79 -24.83
CA HIS A 280 17.15 7.33 -23.82
C HIS A 280 17.55 6.27 -22.77
N HIS A 281 18.80 6.32 -22.34
CA HIS A 281 19.24 5.52 -21.19
C HIS A 281 18.55 6.02 -19.91
N PRO A 282 18.09 5.17 -18.97
CA PRO A 282 17.37 5.61 -17.76
C PRO A 282 18.13 6.65 -16.94
N ASP A 283 19.44 6.47 -16.76
CA ASP A 283 20.31 7.41 -16.03
C ASP A 283 20.86 8.57 -16.89
N SER A 284 20.36 8.77 -18.12
CA SER A 284 20.74 9.92 -18.95
C SER A 284 20.04 11.19 -18.49
N VAL A 285 20.69 12.34 -18.69
CA VAL A 285 20.11 13.65 -18.37
C VAL A 285 18.75 13.85 -19.07
N GLN A 286 18.64 13.42 -20.34
CA GLN A 286 17.38 13.53 -21.08
C GLN A 286 16.29 12.60 -20.54
N GLY A 287 16.63 11.35 -20.22
CA GLY A 287 15.68 10.40 -19.62
C GLY A 287 15.14 10.90 -18.28
N LEU A 288 16.01 11.46 -17.44
CA LEU A 288 15.62 12.08 -16.16
C LEU A 288 14.78 13.34 -16.36
N HIS A 289 15.15 14.22 -17.29
CA HIS A 289 14.38 15.43 -17.63
C HIS A 289 12.96 15.09 -18.06
N LEU A 290 12.81 14.19 -19.04
CA LEU A 290 11.50 13.74 -19.52
C LEU A 290 10.68 13.09 -18.39
N ALA A 291 11.29 12.26 -17.55
CA ALA A 291 10.60 11.64 -16.41
C ALA A 291 10.10 12.67 -15.38
N ILE A 292 10.90 13.70 -15.10
CA ILE A 292 10.53 14.79 -14.19
C ILE A 292 9.40 15.64 -14.77
N GLU A 293 9.50 16.08 -16.03
CA GLU A 293 8.46 16.91 -16.65
C GLU A 293 7.15 16.13 -16.87
N ALA A 294 7.21 14.86 -17.26
CA ALA A 294 6.03 14.00 -17.39
C ALA A 294 5.35 13.73 -16.04
N MET A 295 6.12 13.45 -14.98
CA MET A 295 5.57 13.29 -13.64
C MET A 295 5.01 14.61 -13.09
N LYS A 296 5.63 15.76 -13.39
CA LYS A 296 5.06 17.07 -13.06
C LYS A 296 3.75 17.33 -13.78
N LEU A 297 3.62 17.00 -15.06
CA LEU A 297 2.36 17.11 -15.81
C LEU A 297 1.25 16.18 -15.29
N ALA A 298 1.61 14.95 -14.92
CA ALA A 298 0.67 13.97 -14.41
C ALA A 298 0.23 14.27 -12.98
N LEU A 299 1.18 14.66 -12.12
CA LEU A 299 0.87 15.31 -10.85
C LEU A 299 0.01 16.54 -11.08
N ALA A 300 0.27 17.33 -12.14
CA ALA A 300 -0.50 18.49 -12.59
C ALA A 300 -1.85 18.17 -13.29
N ASP A 301 -2.29 16.91 -13.31
CA ASP A 301 -3.67 16.51 -13.61
C ASP A 301 -4.38 15.85 -12.41
N LEU A 302 -3.62 15.20 -11.52
CA LEU A 302 -4.07 14.55 -10.28
C LEU A 302 -4.89 15.46 -9.33
N ASP A 303 -4.30 16.49 -8.73
CA ASP A 303 -4.93 17.43 -7.77
C ASP A 303 -6.16 18.14 -8.37
N ARG A 304 -6.13 18.42 -9.68
CA ARG A 304 -7.20 19.14 -10.37
C ARG A 304 -8.42 18.26 -10.64
N TYR A 305 -8.23 17.01 -11.05
CA TYR A 305 -9.29 16.17 -11.59
C TYR A 305 -9.61 14.93 -10.76
N VAL A 306 -8.65 14.36 -10.03
CA VAL A 306 -8.84 13.09 -9.31
C VAL A 306 -9.54 13.33 -7.98
N ALA A 307 -10.67 12.64 -7.80
CA ALA A 307 -11.52 12.65 -6.62
C ALA A 307 -12.19 11.28 -6.52
N ASP A 308 -13.36 11.18 -5.88
CA ASP A 308 -14.27 10.06 -6.11
C ASP A 308 -14.78 10.06 -7.54
N GLU A 309 -14.93 8.88 -8.15
CA GLU A 309 -15.46 8.74 -9.51
C GLU A 309 -16.82 9.43 -9.70
N ASP A 310 -17.72 9.29 -8.72
CA ASP A 310 -19.05 9.95 -8.69
C ASP A 310 -18.99 11.49 -8.64
N HIS A 311 -17.79 12.06 -8.44
CA HIS A 311 -17.54 13.49 -8.30
C HIS A 311 -16.43 14.03 -9.23
N MET A 312 -15.89 13.21 -10.13
CA MET A 312 -15.01 13.66 -11.18
C MET A 312 -15.79 14.37 -12.30
N GLU A 313 -15.15 15.31 -13.00
CA GLU A 313 -15.77 16.07 -14.10
C GLU A 313 -15.99 15.23 -15.36
N PHE A 314 -15.29 14.10 -15.48
CA PHE A 314 -15.30 13.15 -16.59
C PHE A 314 -14.76 11.79 -16.11
N ALA A 315 -14.91 10.74 -16.92
CA ALA A 315 -14.44 9.41 -16.54
C ALA A 315 -12.90 9.34 -16.49
N ALA A 316 -12.33 8.69 -15.47
CA ALA A 316 -10.88 8.59 -15.25
C ALA A 316 -10.07 8.15 -16.48
N LYS A 317 -10.63 7.24 -17.29
CA LYS A 317 -10.07 6.75 -18.56
C LYS A 317 -9.79 7.83 -19.60
N GLU A 318 -10.43 9.00 -19.54
CA GLU A 318 -10.21 10.09 -20.49
C GLU A 318 -8.82 10.72 -20.34
N LEU A 319 -8.30 10.79 -19.10
CA LEU A 319 -6.92 11.18 -18.78
C LEU A 319 -5.88 10.19 -19.34
N LEU A 320 -6.30 8.95 -19.64
CA LEU A 320 -5.45 7.90 -20.19
C LEU A 320 -5.58 7.76 -21.72
N SER A 321 -6.38 8.60 -22.37
CA SER A 321 -6.56 8.55 -23.82
C SER A 321 -5.32 9.06 -24.56
N ASP A 322 -4.90 8.37 -25.62
CA ASP A 322 -3.68 8.73 -26.36
C ASP A 322 -3.74 10.15 -26.97
N HIS A 323 -4.93 10.62 -27.33
CA HIS A 323 -5.14 12.00 -27.77
C HIS A 323 -4.79 13.01 -26.66
N TYR A 324 -5.29 12.77 -25.44
CA TYR A 324 -5.02 13.64 -24.30
C TYR A 324 -3.52 13.60 -23.94
N LEU A 325 -2.95 12.41 -23.80
CA LEU A 325 -1.56 12.23 -23.39
C LEU A 325 -0.57 12.80 -24.41
N LYS A 326 -0.86 12.69 -25.70
CA LYS A 326 -0.09 13.36 -26.76
C LYS A 326 -0.18 14.89 -26.67
N ALA A 327 -1.36 15.43 -26.33
CA ALA A 327 -1.51 16.87 -26.10
C ALA A 327 -0.77 17.35 -24.85
N ARG A 328 -0.69 16.53 -23.79
CA ARG A 328 0.13 16.81 -22.59
C ARG A 328 1.63 16.72 -22.89
N ALA A 329 2.07 15.68 -23.61
CA ALA A 329 3.47 15.51 -24.02
C ALA A 329 4.00 16.67 -24.87
N ALA A 330 3.14 17.29 -25.71
CA ALA A 330 3.49 18.48 -26.49
C ALA A 330 3.78 19.74 -25.64
N LEU A 331 3.52 19.71 -24.32
CA LEU A 331 3.87 20.79 -23.39
C LEU A 331 5.29 20.64 -22.80
N ILE A 332 5.95 19.50 -23.01
CA ILE A 332 7.32 19.28 -22.53
C ILE A 332 8.31 19.87 -23.53
N ASP A 333 8.97 20.96 -23.12
CA ASP A 333 10.18 21.45 -23.77
C ASP A 333 11.33 20.50 -23.41
N GLN A 334 12.05 19.98 -24.42
CA GLN A 334 13.12 19.00 -24.20
C GLN A 334 14.39 19.63 -23.61
N ASP A 335 14.58 20.94 -23.75
CA ASP A 335 15.78 21.66 -23.33
C ASP A 335 15.55 22.53 -22.07
N LYS A 336 14.31 22.58 -21.56
CA LYS A 336 13.92 23.49 -20.48
C LYS A 336 12.86 22.92 -19.55
N ALA A 337 13.09 23.03 -18.24
CA ALA A 337 12.08 22.73 -17.23
C ALA A 337 10.96 23.79 -17.22
N SER A 338 9.71 23.34 -17.19
CA SER A 338 8.49 24.16 -17.22
C SER A 338 7.79 24.18 -15.87
N ASP A 339 7.21 25.31 -15.47
CA ASP A 339 6.45 25.40 -14.22
C ASP A 339 4.97 25.05 -14.48
N PHE A 340 4.61 23.77 -14.29
CA PHE A 340 3.24 23.30 -14.44
C PHE A 340 2.47 23.56 -13.13
N VAL A 341 1.45 24.41 -13.21
CA VAL A 341 0.84 25.03 -12.03
C VAL A 341 -0.08 24.08 -11.27
N TYR A 342 0.40 23.53 -10.15
CA TYR A 342 -0.21 23.61 -8.81
C TYR A 342 0.66 22.87 -7.76
N GLY A 343 0.22 22.79 -6.50
CA GLY A 343 0.85 21.86 -5.54
C GLY A 343 0.50 22.06 -4.06
N SER A 344 0.99 21.12 -3.25
CA SER A 344 1.18 21.25 -1.79
C SER A 344 2.18 20.18 -1.31
N PRO A 345 3.34 20.54 -0.71
CA PRO A 345 4.34 19.55 -0.30
C PRO A 345 4.02 18.96 1.08
N THR A 346 3.14 17.96 1.14
CA THR A 346 2.90 17.17 2.35
C THR A 346 3.59 15.80 2.25
N GLN A 347 4.51 15.52 3.18
CA GLN A 347 5.22 14.24 3.23
C GLN A 347 4.32 13.17 3.86
N SER A 348 3.71 12.30 3.06
CA SER A 348 2.99 11.12 3.55
C SER A 348 3.97 10.04 4.05
N GLY A 349 3.44 9.08 4.81
CA GLY A 349 4.17 7.91 5.29
C GLY A 349 3.24 6.71 5.20
N THR A 350 3.71 5.66 4.52
CA THR A 350 2.90 4.53 4.07
C THR A 350 3.69 3.23 4.23
N VAL A 351 3.03 2.15 4.66
CA VAL A 351 3.61 0.80 4.60
C VAL A 351 3.14 0.07 3.34
N TYR A 352 4.08 -0.55 2.65
CA TYR A 352 3.82 -1.38 1.47
C TYR A 352 4.10 -2.84 1.81
N LEU A 353 3.30 -3.77 1.28
CA LEU A 353 3.62 -5.18 1.32
C LEU A 353 3.23 -5.89 0.03
N SER A 354 4.06 -6.83 -0.38
CA SER A 354 3.83 -7.68 -1.56
C SER A 354 4.11 -9.12 -1.18
N THR A 355 3.25 -10.02 -1.63
CA THR A 355 3.33 -11.45 -1.38
C THR A 355 3.12 -12.23 -2.66
N ALA A 356 3.78 -13.38 -2.75
CA ALA A 356 3.70 -14.31 -3.86
C ALA A 356 3.78 -15.74 -3.31
N ASP A 357 3.06 -16.69 -3.90
CA ASP A 357 3.12 -18.09 -3.51
C ASP A 357 3.34 -19.07 -4.67
N ALA A 358 3.60 -20.32 -4.31
CA ALA A 358 3.97 -21.38 -5.22
C ALA A 358 2.85 -21.82 -6.19
N SER A 359 1.60 -21.40 -5.96
CA SER A 359 0.47 -21.63 -6.89
C SER A 359 0.46 -20.65 -8.05
N GLY A 360 1.21 -19.55 -7.97
CA GLY A 360 1.15 -18.44 -8.92
C GLY A 360 0.08 -17.40 -8.58
N MET A 361 -0.47 -17.44 -7.36
CA MET A 361 -1.25 -16.34 -6.79
C MET A 361 -0.29 -15.27 -6.25
N ASP A 362 -0.49 -14.03 -6.68
CA ASP A 362 0.29 -12.86 -6.22
C ASP A 362 -0.64 -11.87 -5.50
N GLY A 363 -0.46 -11.78 -4.17
CA GLY A 363 -1.18 -10.85 -3.31
C GLY A 363 -0.40 -9.56 -3.13
N LEU A 364 -0.70 -8.52 -3.92
CA LEU A 364 -0.21 -7.16 -3.67
C LEU A 364 -1.26 -6.39 -2.83
N ILE A 365 -1.01 -6.25 -1.52
CA ILE A 365 -1.87 -5.39 -0.67
C ILE A 365 -1.19 -4.05 -0.42
N LEU A 366 -1.83 -3.00 -0.91
CA LEU A 366 -1.44 -1.61 -0.78
C LEU A 366 -2.12 -0.99 0.43
N PHE A 367 -1.51 -1.09 1.62
CA PHE A 367 -1.98 -0.27 2.74
C PHE A 367 -1.73 1.19 2.43
N SER A 368 -2.75 2.04 2.63
CA SER A 368 -2.58 3.48 2.48
C SER A 368 -2.76 4.13 3.85
N GLN A 369 -1.74 4.83 4.27
CA GLN A 369 -1.70 5.55 5.53
C GLN A 369 -1.53 7.03 5.25
N THR A 370 -1.72 7.85 6.27
CA THR A 370 -1.05 9.15 6.25
C THR A 370 -0.55 9.48 7.64
N LEU A 371 0.73 9.88 7.67
CA LEU A 371 1.32 10.71 8.70
C LEU A 371 1.01 10.26 10.14
N TRP A 372 1.89 9.41 10.67
CA TRP A 372 1.95 9.06 12.09
C TRP A 372 0.66 8.37 12.57
N ALA A 373 0.62 7.03 12.43
CA ALA A 373 -0.40 6.16 13.04
C ALA A 373 -0.30 6.07 14.59
N LEU A 374 0.17 7.17 15.17
CA LEU A 374 0.38 7.51 16.56
C LEU A 374 -0.69 8.54 16.95
N ALA A 375 -1.97 8.15 16.85
CA ALA A 375 -3.12 8.87 17.40
C ALA A 375 -3.35 10.33 16.92
N ARG A 376 -3.28 10.59 15.61
CA ARG A 376 -3.63 11.92 15.09
C ARG A 376 -5.11 12.26 15.20
N GLY A 377 -5.97 11.25 15.14
CA GLY A 377 -7.38 11.38 15.49
C GLY A 377 -7.70 11.04 16.95
N SER A 378 -6.71 11.09 17.86
CA SER A 378 -6.69 10.41 19.18
C SER A 378 -6.54 8.87 19.11
N SER A 379 -6.29 8.24 20.26
CA SER A 379 -6.29 6.77 20.43
C SER A 379 -6.90 6.38 21.75
N TRP A 380 -7.93 5.52 21.75
CA TRP A 380 -8.55 5.07 22.99
C TRP A 380 -7.56 4.19 23.77
N PRO A 381 -7.16 4.56 25.01
CA PRO A 381 -6.12 3.84 25.75
C PRO A 381 -6.39 2.34 25.93
N ASP A 382 -7.66 1.97 26.12
CA ASP A 382 -8.08 0.58 26.38
C ASP A 382 -8.27 -0.28 25.11
N THR A 383 -8.20 0.30 23.90
CA THR A 383 -8.30 -0.48 22.64
C THR A 383 -6.99 -0.52 21.86
N GLY A 384 -6.08 0.44 22.07
CA GLY A 384 -4.85 0.55 21.30
C GLY A 384 -5.07 0.86 19.81
N ILE A 385 -6.27 1.30 19.43
CA ILE A 385 -6.61 1.69 18.05
C ILE A 385 -6.19 3.15 17.85
N SER A 386 -5.27 3.39 16.91
CA SER A 386 -4.95 4.72 16.39
C SER A 386 -5.79 5.02 15.15
N LEU A 387 -6.35 6.23 15.10
CA LEU A 387 -7.15 6.70 13.97
C LEU A 387 -6.31 7.53 12.99
N GLN A 388 -6.53 7.27 11.71
CA GLN A 388 -5.91 7.97 10.57
C GLN A 388 -6.41 9.41 10.42
N ASN A 389 -5.65 10.23 9.67
CA ASN A 389 -6.01 11.60 9.31
C ASN A 389 -6.32 11.75 7.80
N ARG A 390 -6.92 10.74 7.16
CA ARG A 390 -7.18 10.69 5.70
C ARG A 390 -8.01 11.89 5.19
N GLY A 391 -8.84 12.50 6.02
CA GLY A 391 -9.60 13.71 5.71
C GLY A 391 -8.74 14.98 5.56
N LEU A 392 -7.43 14.93 5.82
CA LEU A 392 -6.49 15.99 5.44
C LEU A 392 -6.59 16.34 3.94
N TRP A 393 -6.99 15.36 3.12
CA TRP A 393 -7.14 15.49 1.67
C TRP A 393 -8.55 15.94 1.23
N VAL A 394 -9.42 16.42 2.15
CA VAL A 394 -10.59 17.22 1.75
C VAL A 394 -10.10 18.62 1.37
N CYS A 395 -10.52 19.13 0.22
CA CYS A 395 -10.31 20.53 -0.11
C CYS A 395 -11.21 21.44 0.76
N ALA A 396 -10.60 22.32 1.54
CA ALA A 396 -11.28 23.41 2.24
C ALA A 396 -11.47 24.61 1.29
N GLY A 397 -12.42 24.53 0.35
CA GLY A 397 -12.70 25.66 -0.55
C GLY A 397 -13.64 25.38 -1.72
N SER A 398 -14.35 26.41 -2.16
CA SER A 398 -15.42 26.35 -3.18
C SER A 398 -14.94 26.28 -4.64
N LYS A 399 -13.74 25.75 -4.92
CA LYS A 399 -13.10 25.82 -6.25
C LYS A 399 -12.52 24.52 -6.81
N THR A 400 -12.53 23.43 -6.05
CA THR A 400 -12.09 22.09 -6.50
C THR A 400 -13.11 21.03 -6.09
N SER A 401 -13.13 19.90 -6.81
CA SER A 401 -14.20 18.89 -6.82
C SER A 401 -14.32 18.01 -5.55
N GLN A 402 -13.68 18.38 -4.44
CA GLN A 402 -13.56 17.54 -3.24
C GLN A 402 -14.16 18.23 -1.99
N CYS A 403 -15.47 18.09 -1.75
CA CYS A 403 -16.16 18.70 -0.60
C CYS A 403 -17.30 17.85 0.00
N ALA A 404 -16.96 17.03 1.00
CA ALA A 404 -17.86 16.38 1.96
C ALA A 404 -18.86 15.30 1.44
N GLY A 405 -19.04 14.25 2.26
CA GLY A 405 -19.85 13.04 1.97
C GLY A 405 -19.10 11.94 1.20
N ARG A 406 -17.77 12.00 1.14
CA ARG A 406 -16.94 11.46 0.04
C ARG A 406 -15.87 10.48 0.52
N GLN A 407 -15.57 9.48 -0.30
CA GLN A 407 -14.28 8.77 -0.32
C GLN A 407 -13.22 9.76 -0.89
N GLN A 408 -11.91 9.51 -0.74
CA GLN A 408 -10.90 10.55 -1.02
C GLN A 408 -9.55 10.06 -1.51
N ALA A 409 -8.85 10.98 -2.19
CA ALA A 409 -7.68 10.63 -2.97
C ALA A 409 -6.54 10.04 -2.12
N SER A 410 -6.17 8.78 -2.40
CA SER A 410 -5.16 8.07 -1.62
C SER A 410 -3.78 8.16 -2.28
N VAL A 411 -2.70 8.23 -1.49
CA VAL A 411 -1.31 8.42 -1.97
C VAL A 411 -0.48 7.11 -2.12
N PRO A 412 -1.02 5.92 -2.51
CA PRO A 412 -0.16 4.86 -3.00
C PRO A 412 0.17 5.12 -4.47
N TYR A 413 1.40 5.57 -4.71
CA TYR A 413 2.15 4.99 -5.82
C TYR A 413 2.39 3.50 -5.47
N HIS A 414 2.40 2.59 -6.44
CA HIS A 414 3.37 1.47 -6.61
C HIS A 414 2.80 0.35 -7.49
N HIS A 415 3.58 -0.05 -8.49
CA HIS A 415 3.12 -0.86 -9.63
C HIS A 415 3.40 -2.36 -9.46
N SER A 416 2.41 -3.20 -9.80
CA SER A 416 2.67 -4.57 -10.24
C SER A 416 2.99 -4.57 -11.74
N ARG A 417 4.08 -5.21 -12.14
CA ARG A 417 4.46 -5.42 -13.55
C ARG A 417 4.35 -6.91 -13.88
N PHE A 418 3.31 -7.27 -14.62
CA PHE A 418 3.19 -8.62 -15.17
C PHE A 418 3.91 -8.69 -16.51
N CYS A 419 4.89 -9.60 -16.60
CA CYS A 419 5.53 -10.00 -17.85
C CYS A 419 4.98 -11.39 -18.21
N ASP A 420 4.22 -11.50 -19.29
CA ASP A 420 3.70 -12.80 -19.76
C ASP A 420 4.87 -13.76 -20.04
N GLY A 421 4.88 -14.89 -19.32
CA GLY A 421 6.04 -15.74 -19.12
C GLY A 421 6.35 -16.67 -20.29
N ARG A 422 6.68 -16.16 -21.49
CA ARG A 422 7.19 -17.00 -22.60
C ARG A 422 8.43 -16.45 -23.33
N LYS A 423 9.58 -17.02 -22.91
CA LYS A 423 10.89 -17.18 -23.59
C LYS A 423 11.85 -15.97 -23.62
N ARG A 424 13.14 -16.33 -23.81
CA ARG A 424 14.36 -15.56 -23.54
C ARG A 424 14.93 -14.89 -24.80
N GLN A 425 15.76 -13.87 -24.52
CA GLN A 425 16.97 -13.47 -25.24
C GLN A 425 16.88 -12.94 -26.68
N THR A 426 17.49 -11.76 -26.84
CA THR A 426 18.00 -11.15 -28.08
C THR A 426 16.98 -10.78 -29.15
N ALA A 427 17.32 -9.74 -29.91
CA ALA A 427 16.48 -9.15 -30.94
C ALA A 427 16.06 -10.19 -32.00
N ASP A 428 14.76 -10.23 -32.31
CA ASP A 428 14.29 -9.96 -33.67
C ASP A 428 12.79 -9.66 -33.71
N VAL A 429 12.37 -8.99 -34.77
CA VAL A 429 10.99 -8.50 -34.97
C VAL A 429 10.14 -9.57 -35.69
N ILE A 430 8.81 -9.52 -35.51
CA ILE A 430 7.72 -9.82 -36.49
C ILE A 430 6.60 -10.79 -36.03
N ARG A 431 5.43 -10.18 -35.82
CA ARG A 431 4.02 -10.52 -36.19
C ARG A 431 3.39 -11.91 -35.91
N ARG A 432 2.16 -11.78 -35.37
CA ARG A 432 0.93 -12.58 -35.60
C ARG A 432 1.03 -13.68 -36.69
N HIS A 433 0.71 -14.92 -36.30
CA HIS A 433 -0.46 -15.69 -36.78
C HIS A 433 -0.74 -16.81 -35.76
N GLY A 434 -2.00 -17.20 -35.56
CA GLY A 434 -2.36 -18.33 -34.69
C GLY A 434 -2.42 -19.65 -35.45
N TRP A 435 -2.69 -20.76 -34.75
CA TRP A 435 -3.51 -21.88 -35.23
C TRP A 435 -3.82 -22.86 -34.09
N ALA A 436 -4.87 -23.66 -34.29
CA ALA A 436 -5.30 -24.73 -33.40
C ALA A 436 -4.80 -26.12 -33.89
N ASP A 437 -4.98 -27.12 -33.03
CA ASP A 437 -5.02 -28.57 -33.29
C ASP A 437 -3.94 -29.24 -34.18
N ALA A 438 -3.12 -30.07 -33.54
CA ALA A 438 -2.86 -31.45 -33.97
C ALA A 438 -2.27 -32.26 -32.80
N GLY A 439 -2.82 -33.45 -32.54
CA GLY A 439 -2.35 -34.36 -31.48
C GLY A 439 -1.82 -35.70 -31.99
N ALA A 440 -1.39 -36.53 -31.03
CA ALA A 440 -1.03 -37.95 -31.16
C ALA A 440 0.19 -38.33 -32.03
N GLY A 441 1.10 -39.13 -31.44
CA GLY A 441 2.24 -39.75 -32.13
C GLY A 441 3.23 -40.35 -31.13
N ALA A 442 3.16 -41.67 -30.92
CA ALA A 442 3.99 -42.38 -29.94
C ALA A 442 5.22 -43.04 -30.58
N HIS A 443 6.32 -43.17 -29.81
CA HIS A 443 6.90 -44.45 -29.36
C HIS A 443 8.32 -44.28 -28.80
N ALA A 444 8.74 -45.25 -27.98
CA ALA A 444 10.05 -45.30 -27.33
C ALA A 444 10.88 -46.48 -27.87
N ASP A 445 12.20 -46.30 -27.91
CA ASP A 445 13.31 -47.27 -27.82
C ASP A 445 14.62 -46.47 -28.01
N GLY A 446 15.79 -46.84 -27.49
CA GLY A 446 16.18 -47.95 -26.63
C GLY A 446 17.71 -48.15 -26.64
N ALA A 447 18.26 -48.71 -25.56
CA ALA A 447 19.63 -49.25 -25.41
C ALA A 447 20.86 -48.30 -25.36
N ALA A 448 21.89 -48.79 -24.66
CA ALA A 448 23.20 -48.18 -24.41
C ALA A 448 24.33 -49.08 -24.92
N HIS A 449 25.59 -48.59 -25.01
CA HIS A 449 26.82 -49.29 -24.53
C HIS A 449 28.17 -48.60 -24.89
N HIS A 450 29.23 -49.02 -24.18
CA HIS A 450 30.68 -49.02 -24.52
C HIS A 450 31.61 -47.80 -24.29
N ALA A 451 32.02 -47.65 -23.02
CA ALA A 451 33.39 -47.86 -22.49
C ALA A 451 34.70 -47.74 -23.35
N ALA A 452 35.63 -46.95 -22.78
CA ALA A 452 37.06 -47.27 -22.49
C ALA A 452 38.22 -47.03 -23.51
N ARG A 453 39.40 -46.71 -22.92
CA ARG A 453 40.69 -46.25 -23.52
C ARG A 453 41.58 -47.37 -24.09
N PRO A 454 42.55 -47.02 -24.96
CA PRO A 454 44.01 -47.10 -24.64
C PRO A 454 44.81 -45.87 -25.17
N LYS A 455 46.14 -45.62 -25.00
CA LYS A 455 47.25 -46.06 -24.10
C LYS A 455 48.35 -44.92 -24.07
N PRO A 456 49.40 -44.94 -23.22
CA PRO A 456 50.32 -43.80 -23.01
C PRO A 456 51.77 -43.97 -23.56
N ALA A 457 52.46 -42.84 -23.74
CA ALA A 457 53.92 -42.57 -23.73
C ALA A 457 54.10 -41.05 -24.01
N GLY A 458 55.16 -40.31 -23.64
CA GLY A 458 56.37 -40.51 -22.85
C GLY A 458 56.96 -39.10 -22.56
N GLY A 459 57.86 -38.93 -21.58
CA GLY A 459 58.19 -37.61 -21.04
C GLY A 459 59.23 -36.79 -21.82
N ASN A 460 59.27 -35.49 -21.51
CA ASN A 460 60.46 -34.83 -20.96
C ASN A 460 60.04 -33.66 -20.05
#